data_AF-A0A1V6IV88-F1
#
_entry.id   AF-A0A1V6IV88-F1
#
_cell.length_a   1.000
_cell.length_b   1.000
_cell.length_c   1.000
_cell.angle_alpha   90.00
_cell.angle_beta   90.00
_cell.angle_gamma   90.00
#
_symmetry.space_group_name_H-M   'P 1'
#
loop_
_entity.id
_entity.type
_entity.pdbx_description
1 polymer ?
#
loop_
_entity_poly.entity_id
_entity_poly.type
_entity_poly.pdbx_seq_one_letter_code
_entity_poly.pdbx_strand_id
1 'polypeptide(L)' 'MNDNDFRLIVITGKLAGYRKAANLTQEDMAKKLGITTATYNKKENNPDLFTYAEQVKIEEVLRSYLKDMPAIF' A
#
# COMPACT_ATOMS: atom_id res chain seq x y z
N MET A 1 9.10 -11.56 17.93
CA MET A 1 8.38 -11.23 16.69
C MET A 1 7.60 -12.46 16.31
N ASN A 2 6.27 -12.38 16.25
CA ASN A 2 5.41 -13.50 15.87
C ASN A 2 5.25 -13.56 14.33
N ASP A 3 4.65 -14.64 13.82
CA ASP A 3 4.45 -14.84 12.38
C ASP A 3 3.59 -13.73 11.73
N ASN A 4 2.63 -13.18 12.48
CA ASN A 4 1.80 -12.09 12.02
C ASN A 4 2.59 -10.78 11.88
N ASP A 5 3.47 -10.47 12.84
CA ASP A 5 4.36 -9.31 12.78
C ASP A 5 5.28 -9.39 11.54
N PHE A 6 5.81 -10.59 11.26
CA PHE A 6 6.66 -10.81 10.09
C PHE A 6 5.88 -10.59 8.78
N ARG A 7 4.65 -11.11 8.69
CA ARG A 7 3.77 -10.88 7.54
C ARG A 7 3.55 -9.38 7.31
N LEU A 8 3.23 -8.62 8.35
CA LEU A 8 2.94 -7.18 8.23
C LEU A 8 4.17 -6.40 7.77
N ILE A 9 5.36 -6.71 8.26
CA ILE A 9 6.62 -6.10 7.80
C ILE A 9 6.84 -6.33 6.30
N VAL A 10 6.59 -7.55 5.81
CA VAL A 10 6.71 -7.90 4.38
C VAL A 10 5.72 -7.09 3.54
N ILE A 11 4.47 -6.96 3.98
CA ILE A 11 3.43 -6.18 3.27
C ILE A 11 3.84 -4.70 3.20
N THR A 12 4.26 -4.10 4.32
CA THR A 12 4.75 -2.71 4.38
C THR A 12 5.89 -2.47 3.39
N GLY A 13 6.87 -3.37 3.36
CA GLY A 13 8.01 -3.28 2.44
C GLY A 13 7.60 -3.39 0.97
N LYS A 14 6.73 -4.33 0.63
CA LYS A 14 6.19 -4.50 -0.73
C LYS A 14 5.42 -3.27 -1.19
N LEU A 15 4.49 -2.77 -0.37
CA LEU A 15 3.68 -1.61 -0.70
C LEU A 15 4.54 -0.37 -0.97
N ALA A 16 5.47 -0.05 -0.06
CA ALA A 16 6.36 1.08 -0.23
C ALA A 16 7.28 0.93 -1.46
N GLY A 17 7.75 -0.29 -1.73
CA GLY A 17 8.57 -0.60 -2.90
C GLY A 17 7.83 -0.36 -4.21
N TYR A 18 6.64 -0.95 -4.37
CA TYR A 18 5.85 -0.80 -5.60
C TYR A 18 5.36 0.63 -5.80
N ARG A 19 4.95 1.32 -4.74
CA ARG A 19 4.58 2.75 -4.82
C ARG A 19 5.74 3.59 -5.36
N LYS A 20 6.96 3.38 -4.86
CA LYS A 20 8.16 4.08 -5.36
C LYS A 20 8.51 3.69 -6.79
N ALA A 21 8.39 2.41 -7.15
CA ALA A 21 8.61 1.94 -8.52
C ALA A 21 7.60 2.55 -9.52
N ALA A 22 6.37 2.84 -9.07
CA ALA A 22 5.36 3.57 -9.83
C ALA A 22 5.57 5.11 -9.82
N ASN A 23 6.64 5.62 -9.21
CA ASN A 23 6.91 7.05 -9.00
C ASN A 23 5.78 7.79 -8.27
N LEU A 24 5.07 7.12 -7.35
CA LEU A 24 3.99 7.71 -6.57
C LEU A 24 4.50 8.12 -5.18
N THR A 25 4.08 9.29 -4.71
CA THR A 25 4.30 9.71 -3.32
C THR A 25 3.20 9.14 -2.42
N GLN A 26 3.39 9.23 -1.09
CA GLN A 26 2.32 8.89 -0.13
C GLN A 26 1.11 9.83 -0.29
N GLU A 27 1.34 11.08 -0.67
CA GLU A 27 0.27 12.04 -0.96
C GLU A 27 -0.53 11.65 -2.20
N ASP A 28 0.12 11.18 -3.26
CA ASP A 28 -0.58 10.72 -4.48
C ASP A 28 -1.49 9.54 -4.20
N MET A 29 -1.00 8.58 -3.41
CA MET A 29 -1.81 7.43 -3.01
C MET A 29 -2.99 7.88 -2.14
N ALA A 30 -2.75 8.76 -1.16
CA ALA A 30 -3.79 9.31 -0.31
C ALA A 30 -4.90 10.00 -1.12
N LYS A 31 -4.53 10.83 -2.10
CA LYS A 31 -5.47 11.48 -3.05
C LYS A 31 -6.28 10.45 -3.82
N LYS A 32 -5.64 9.41 -4.36
CA LYS A 32 -6.33 8.33 -5.10
C LYS A 32 -7.31 7.58 -4.21
N LEU A 33 -6.94 7.33 -2.94
CA LEU A 33 -7.78 6.65 -1.96
C LEU A 33 -8.90 7.53 -1.39
N GLY A 34 -8.78 8.86 -1.47
CA GLY A 34 -9.73 9.79 -0.86
C GLY A 34 -9.52 9.96 0.65
N ILE A 35 -8.28 9.80 1.12
CA ILE A 35 -7.89 9.93 2.53
C ILE A 35 -6.79 10.99 2.69
N THR A 36 -6.48 11.36 3.93
CA THR A 36 -5.36 12.29 4.18
C THR A 36 -4.01 11.61 4.01
N THR A 37 -2.97 12.37 3.68
CA THR A 37 -1.58 11.88 3.61
C THR A 37 -1.12 11.27 4.94
N ALA A 38 -1.53 11.86 6.08
CA ALA A 38 -1.22 11.33 7.40
C ALA A 38 -1.90 9.96 7.64
N THR A 39 -3.16 9.81 7.22
CA THR A 39 -3.87 8.53 7.28
C THR A 39 -3.17 7.49 6.41
N TYR A 40 -2.81 7.82 5.17
CA TYR A 40 -2.09 6.89 4.29
C TYR A 40 -0.72 6.52 4.87
N ASN A 41 0.06 7.48 5.37
CA ASN A 41 1.36 7.22 6.01
C ASN A 41 1.22 6.26 7.19
N LYS A 42 0.21 6.48 8.06
CA LYS A 42 -0.07 5.57 9.18
C LYS A 42 -0.41 4.17 8.69
N LYS A 43 -1.30 4.04 7.70
CA LYS A 43 -1.72 2.74 7.16
C LYS A 43 -0.62 2.03 6.36
N GLU A 44 0.22 2.75 5.61
CA GLU A 44 1.36 2.16 4.91
C GLU A 44 2.36 1.54 5.90
N ASN A 45 2.50 2.11 7.10
CA ASN A 45 3.32 1.54 8.17
C ASN A 45 2.59 0.46 9.02
N ASN A 46 1.26 0.38 8.94
CA ASN A 46 0.41 -0.54 9.70
C ASN A 46 -0.66 -1.11 8.74
N PRO A 47 -0.29 -2.05 7.84
CA PRO A 47 -1.11 -2.39 6.68
C PRO A 47 -2.41 -3.12 7.02
N ASP A 48 -2.55 -3.64 8.24
CA ASP A 48 -3.79 -4.17 8.81
C ASP A 48 -4.87 -3.10 9.00
N LEU A 49 -4.50 -1.82 9.01
CA LEU A 49 -5.43 -0.70 9.09
C LEU A 49 -6.07 -0.33 7.74
N PHE A 50 -5.59 -0.89 6.63
CA PHE A 50 -6.29 -0.77 5.35
C PHE A 50 -7.54 -1.65 5.36
N THR A 51 -8.68 -1.06 5.02
CA THR A 51 -9.88 -1.83 4.70
C THR A 51 -9.66 -2.65 3.44
N TYR A 52 -10.41 -3.73 3.26
CA TYR A 52 -10.34 -4.54 2.05
C TYR A 52 -10.57 -3.71 0.76
N ALA A 53 -11.52 -2.76 0.79
CA ALA A 53 -11.77 -1.86 -0.33
C ALA A 53 -10.56 -0.97 -0.67
N GLU A 54 -9.85 -0.47 0.35
CA GLU A 54 -8.60 0.28 0.14
C GLU A 54 -7.49 -0.61 -0.42
N GLN A 55 -7.36 -1.85 0.05
CA GLN A 55 -6.36 -2.81 -0.45
C GLN A 55 -6.57 -3.09 -1.94
N VAL A 56 -7.80 -3.41 -2.35
CA VAL A 56 -8.17 -3.62 -3.77
C VAL A 56 -7.84 -2.37 -4.59
N LYS A 57 -8.24 -1.19 -4.13
CA LYS A 57 -7.99 0.07 -4.84
C LYS A 57 -6.50 0.40 -4.95
N ILE A 58 -5.71 0.09 -3.93
CA ILE A 58 -4.25 0.23 -3.97
C ILE A 58 -3.66 -0.66 -5.07
N GLU A 59 -4.08 -1.92 -5.16
CA GLU A 59 -3.60 -2.83 -6.19
C GLU A 59 -4.02 -2.37 -7.59
N GLU A 60 -5.26 -1.93 -7.78
CA GLU A 60 -5.75 -1.37 -9.06
C GLU A 60 -4.92 -0.16 -9.49
N VAL A 61 -4.68 0.77 -8.57
CA VAL A 61 -3.82 1.93 -8.81
C VAL A 61 -2.44 1.48 -9.25
N LEU A 62 -1.78 0.60 -8.50
CA LEU A 62 -0.41 0.19 -8.79
C LEU A 62 -0.33 -0.61 -10.11
N ARG A 63 -1.31 -1.46 -10.41
CA ARG A 63 -1.40 -2.20 -11.69
C ARG A 63 -1.53 -1.28 -12.90
N SER A 64 -2.14 -0.09 -12.74
CA SER A 64 -2.19 0.89 -13.83
C SER A 64 -0.80 1.45 -14.21
N TYR A 65 0.20 1.33 -13.34
CA TYR A 65 1.60 1.71 -13.62
C TYR A 65 2.52 0.49 -13.81
N LEU A 66 2.22 -0.63 -13.15
CA LEU A 66 3.05 -1.84 -13.07
C LEU A 66 2.21 -3.08 -13.43
N LYS A 67 2.08 -3.37 -14.74
CA LYS A 67 1.14 -4.37 -15.28
C LYS A 67 1.26 -5.78 -14.66
N ASP A 68 2.48 -6.24 -14.38
CA ASP A 68 2.74 -7.62 -13.92
C ASP A 68 3.08 -7.71 -12.42
N MET A 69 2.57 -6.77 -11.61
CA MET A 69 2.80 -6.75 -10.17
C MET A 69 2.10 -7.93 -9.46
N PRO A 70 2.78 -8.69 -8.58
CA PRO A 70 2.12 -9.67 -7.72
C PRO A 70 1.20 -9.00 -6.69
N ALA A 71 0.32 -9.78 -6.05
CA ALA A 71 -0.49 -9.29 -4.95
C ALA A 71 0.38 -8.84 -3.76
N ILE A 72 -0.07 -7.78 -3.08
CA ILE A 72 0.64 -7.21 -1.94
C ILE A 72 0.06 -7.73 -0.62
N PHE A 73 -1.27 -7.75 -0.52
CA PHE A 73 -2.02 -8.02 0.72
C PHE A 73 -2.40 -9.48 0.90
#